data_AF-A0A848DBH8-F1
#
_entry.id   AF-A0A848DBH8-F1
#
_cell.length_a   1.000
_cell.length_b   1.000
_cell.length_c   1.000
_cell.angle_alpha   90.00
_cell.angle_beta   90.00
_cell.angle_gamma   90.00
#
_symmetry.space_group_name_H-M   'P 1'
#
loop_
_entity.id
_entity.type
_entity.pdbx_description
1 polymer ?
#
loop_
_entity_poly.entity_id
_entity_poly.type
_entity_poly.pdbx_seq_one_letter_code
_entity_poly.pdbx_strand_id
1 'polypeptide(L)'
;MNEYKLIYHDKESSTGGVSPFDKSITEIMKNRDVSIVCPYIGIGYFDRITRLANSWRLVTDVEEWMSSNNIEARQNIKNFILNNLSTIHHYKDIHAKVIVSDDNAFIGSSNFTNKGIKERVEMAVLIEEKKQVVELQKWFCDLWDESEAVNIQDLEQYITSIQALPSHDTNKPKTSLPSKAVPIKAVLLDIRSNIQDIIKSNQESHKRLIESIRKLTFDRKWINDYFHLAKEMIDFTGLTSDDPRLVMSIPKSSEIPITINQRYVLNPKYNGRIGLIMPLDYGMGGYDKDGVVQIHDGYFFRNKIREARWIEFERKNGIEFSERIKDYWKQAILTELKRGNKSGFKKFHEPIVYEAIMNASYRNRLLDKVFS
;
A
#
# COMPACT_ATOMS: atom_id res chain seq x y z
N MET A 1 25.32 -13.05 4.13
CA MET A 1 24.82 -11.90 3.36
C MET A 1 25.34 -10.65 4.05
N ASN A 2 25.65 -9.59 3.31
CA ASN A 2 26.13 -8.36 3.93
C ASN A 2 24.95 -7.66 4.60
N GLU A 3 24.96 -7.60 5.93
CA GLU A 3 23.96 -6.96 6.77
C GLU A 3 23.79 -5.44 6.51
N TYR A 4 24.78 -4.84 5.83
CA TYR A 4 24.84 -3.44 5.45
C TYR A 4 25.34 -3.27 4.02
N LYS A 5 24.77 -2.31 3.30
CA LYS A 5 25.18 -1.97 1.93
C LYS A 5 25.19 -0.46 1.72
N LEU A 6 26.32 0.07 1.27
CA LEU A 6 26.42 1.47 0.85
C LEU A 6 25.68 1.69 -0.46
N ILE A 7 24.94 2.79 -0.51
CA ILE A 7 24.17 3.24 -1.68
C ILE A 7 24.69 4.63 -2.05
N TYR A 8 25.23 4.73 -3.26
CA TYR A 8 25.73 5.96 -3.88
C TYR A 8 25.69 5.78 -5.40
N HIS A 9 25.63 6.87 -6.16
CA HIS A 9 25.73 6.78 -7.62
C HIS A 9 27.15 6.42 -8.04
N ASP A 10 27.29 5.29 -8.71
CA ASP A 10 28.51 4.89 -9.41
C ASP A 10 28.57 5.50 -10.82
N LYS A 11 29.60 5.13 -11.59
CA LYS A 11 29.79 5.65 -12.96
C LYS A 11 28.60 5.32 -13.87
N GLU A 12 28.06 4.11 -13.78
CA GLU A 12 26.96 3.66 -14.65
C GLU A 12 25.68 4.43 -14.36
N SER A 13 25.26 4.45 -13.10
CA SER A 13 24.06 5.17 -12.66
C SER A 13 24.18 6.68 -12.85
N SER A 14 25.38 7.26 -12.66
CA SER A 14 25.60 8.70 -12.84
C SER A 14 25.45 9.16 -14.29
N THR A 15 25.60 8.29 -15.29
CA THR A 15 25.59 8.66 -16.72
C THR A 15 24.31 8.27 -17.46
N GLY A 16 23.18 8.16 -16.77
CA GLY A 16 21.89 7.79 -17.37
C GLY A 16 21.36 6.44 -16.92
N GLY A 17 22.11 5.68 -16.10
CA GLY A 17 21.63 4.46 -15.49
C GLY A 17 20.57 4.71 -14.40
N VAL A 18 19.95 3.62 -13.93
CA VAL A 18 18.93 3.68 -12.88
C VAL A 18 19.57 4.13 -11.56
N SER A 19 18.93 5.06 -10.86
CA SER A 19 19.38 5.50 -9.54
C SER A 19 19.37 4.34 -8.53
N PRO A 20 20.51 4.06 -7.86
CA PRO A 20 20.56 3.02 -6.83
C PRO A 20 19.76 3.43 -5.57
N PHE A 21 19.57 4.72 -5.34
CA PHE A 21 18.64 5.23 -4.32
C PHE A 21 17.21 4.84 -4.67
N ASP A 22 16.76 5.17 -5.88
CA ASP A 22 15.38 4.87 -6.29
C ASP A 22 15.10 3.36 -6.33
N LYS A 23 16.08 2.56 -6.77
CA LYS A 23 15.98 1.10 -6.76
C LYS A 23 15.77 0.58 -5.34
N SER A 24 16.63 0.99 -4.41
CA SER A 24 16.57 0.52 -3.01
C SER A 24 15.27 0.98 -2.32
N ILE A 25 14.89 2.24 -2.50
CA ILE A 25 13.64 2.78 -1.96
C ILE A 25 12.44 2.04 -2.55
N THR A 26 12.41 1.83 -3.87
CA THR A 26 11.30 1.10 -4.53
C THR A 26 11.18 -0.33 -4.00
N GLU A 27 12.29 -1.02 -3.77
CA GLU A 27 12.28 -2.38 -3.20
C GLU A 27 11.75 -2.40 -1.77
N ILE A 28 12.18 -1.46 -0.91
CA ILE A 28 11.68 -1.33 0.47
C ILE A 28 10.19 -0.97 0.49
N MET A 29 9.75 -0.11 -0.42
CA MET A 29 8.38 0.38 -0.43
C MET A 29 7.38 -0.67 -0.94
N LYS A 30 7.83 -1.60 -1.80
CA LYS A 30 6.93 -2.48 -2.54
C LYS A 30 6.21 -3.50 -1.64
N ASN A 31 4.89 -3.37 -1.55
CA ASN A 31 3.97 -4.28 -0.86
C ASN A 31 4.31 -4.46 0.63
N ARG A 32 4.83 -3.42 1.28
CA ARG A 32 5.19 -3.40 2.70
C ARG A 32 4.48 -2.27 3.43
N ASP A 33 4.42 -2.38 4.75
CA ASP A 33 4.03 -1.28 5.62
C ASP A 33 5.30 -0.51 5.98
N VAL A 34 5.30 0.79 5.72
CA VAL A 34 6.55 1.56 5.71
C VAL A 34 6.46 2.81 6.56
N SER A 35 7.49 3.04 7.37
CA SER A 35 7.65 4.21 8.21
C SER A 35 8.70 5.13 7.61
N ILE A 36 8.39 6.41 7.47
CA ILE A 36 9.17 7.35 6.67
C ILE A 36 9.44 8.61 7.46
N VAL A 37 10.68 9.09 7.46
CA VAL A 37 11.07 10.39 8.02
C VAL A 37 11.83 11.18 6.97
N CYS A 38 11.36 12.38 6.61
CA CYS A 38 12.09 13.27 5.70
C CYS A 38 11.55 14.71 5.77
N PRO A 39 12.38 15.74 5.99
CA PRO A 39 11.93 17.14 5.97
C PRO A 39 11.57 17.67 4.58
N TYR A 40 12.32 17.26 3.55
CA TYR A 40 12.20 17.85 2.21
C TYR A 40 11.73 16.81 1.22
N ILE A 41 10.48 16.94 0.80
CA ILE A 41 9.81 15.92 -0.01
C ILE A 41 9.39 16.53 -1.35
N GLY A 42 9.75 15.86 -2.44
CA GLY A 42 9.25 16.19 -3.77
C GLY A 42 7.96 15.43 -4.02
N ILE A 43 6.82 16.11 -4.04
CA ILE A 43 5.50 15.47 -4.04
C ILE A 43 5.32 14.42 -5.14
N GLY A 44 5.80 14.69 -6.37
CA GLY A 44 5.69 13.74 -7.48
C GLY A 44 6.56 12.49 -7.31
N TYR A 45 7.70 12.59 -6.63
CA TYR A 45 8.51 11.42 -6.29
C TYR A 45 7.88 10.64 -5.14
N PHE A 46 7.40 11.35 -4.12
CA PHE A 46 6.81 10.76 -2.93
C PHE A 46 5.52 9.99 -3.25
N ASP A 47 4.58 10.61 -3.96
CA ASP A 47 3.34 9.94 -4.43
C ASP A 47 3.65 8.70 -5.27
N ARG A 48 4.71 8.74 -6.10
CA ARG A 48 5.15 7.58 -6.88
C ARG A 48 5.55 6.42 -5.98
N ILE A 49 6.33 6.65 -4.93
CA ILE A 49 6.84 5.57 -4.06
C ILE A 49 5.81 5.09 -3.04
N THR A 50 4.96 5.97 -2.50
CA THR A 50 3.94 5.58 -1.51
C THR A 50 2.85 4.70 -2.13
N ARG A 51 2.55 4.86 -3.43
CA ARG A 51 1.67 3.96 -4.19
C ARG A 51 2.20 2.52 -4.33
N LEU A 52 3.47 2.27 -3.99
CA LEU A 52 4.06 0.94 -3.94
C LEU A 52 3.77 0.22 -2.62
N ALA A 53 3.51 0.97 -1.54
CA ALA A 53 3.34 0.43 -0.20
C ALA A 53 1.93 -0.08 0.05
N ASN A 54 1.80 -1.01 1.01
CA ASN A 54 0.49 -1.44 1.53
C ASN A 54 -0.13 -0.34 2.39
N SER A 55 0.69 0.20 3.29
CA SER A 55 0.41 1.36 4.12
C SER A 55 1.71 2.12 4.35
N TRP A 56 1.61 3.40 4.70
CA TRP A 56 2.77 4.20 5.03
C TRP A 56 2.42 5.20 6.13
N ARG A 57 3.43 5.56 6.92
CA ARG A 57 3.39 6.64 7.91
C ARG A 57 4.56 7.58 7.66
N LEU A 58 4.31 8.88 7.72
CA LEU A 58 5.29 9.93 7.49
C LEU A 58 5.40 10.82 8.73
N VAL A 59 6.62 10.98 9.25
CA VAL A 59 6.97 12.07 10.16
C VAL A 59 7.80 13.09 9.36
N THR A 60 7.36 14.34 9.33
CA THR A 60 8.03 15.38 8.55
C THR A 60 7.91 16.75 9.21
N ASP A 61 8.84 17.64 8.89
CA ASP A 61 8.67 19.05 9.18
C ASP A 61 7.81 19.66 8.06
N VAL A 62 6.51 19.78 8.32
CA VAL A 62 5.53 20.33 7.39
C VAL A 62 5.83 21.79 7.07
N GLU A 63 6.35 22.55 8.02
CA GLU A 63 6.72 23.96 7.81
C GLU A 63 7.85 24.04 6.77
N GLU A 64 8.93 23.29 6.97
CA GLU A 64 10.06 23.21 6.03
C GLU A 64 9.65 22.62 4.67
N TRP A 65 8.78 21.61 4.66
CA TRP A 65 8.28 21.04 3.41
C TRP A 65 7.52 22.09 2.59
N MET A 66 6.68 22.90 3.23
CA MET A 66 5.87 23.92 2.56
C MET A 66 6.68 25.15 2.17
N SER A 67 7.52 25.66 3.07
CA SER A 67 8.29 26.90 2.86
C SER A 67 9.30 26.75 1.73
N SER A 68 9.92 25.57 1.59
CA SER A 68 10.92 25.25 0.57
C SER A 68 10.36 25.13 -0.86
N ASN A 69 9.04 25.18 -1.03
CA ASN A 69 8.34 25.01 -2.31
C ASN A 69 7.71 26.32 -2.81
N ASN A 70 7.39 26.39 -4.11
CA ASN A 70 6.69 27.53 -4.70
C ASN A 70 5.16 27.47 -4.43
N ILE A 71 4.43 28.54 -4.76
CA ILE A 71 2.99 28.66 -4.46
C ILE A 71 2.16 27.50 -5.04
N GLU A 72 2.41 27.11 -6.29
CA GLU A 72 1.69 26.00 -6.93
C GLU A 72 1.99 24.67 -6.24
N ALA A 73 3.26 24.39 -5.95
CA ALA A 73 3.68 23.18 -5.25
C ALA A 73 3.11 23.12 -3.82
N ARG A 74 3.02 24.26 -3.11
CA ARG A 74 2.38 24.35 -1.78
C ARG A 74 0.92 23.92 -1.80
N GLN A 75 0.14 24.32 -2.82
CA GLN A 75 -1.25 23.86 -2.94
C GLN A 75 -1.34 22.36 -3.18
N ASN A 76 -0.44 21.81 -4.00
CA ASN A 76 -0.37 20.36 -4.21
C ASN A 76 0.01 19.60 -2.93
N ILE A 77 0.96 20.12 -2.16
CA ILE A 77 1.37 19.54 -0.87
C ILE A 77 0.22 19.62 0.14
N LYS A 78 -0.46 20.77 0.25
CA LYS A 78 -1.65 20.95 1.09
C LYS A 78 -2.70 19.89 0.78
N ASN A 79 -3.10 19.77 -0.49
CA ASN A 79 -4.11 18.79 -0.90
C ASN A 79 -3.68 17.36 -0.59
N PHE A 80 -2.39 17.05 -0.77
CA PHE A 80 -1.85 15.75 -0.40
C PHE A 80 -1.93 15.50 1.11
N ILE A 81 -1.57 16.48 1.95
CA ILE A 81 -1.67 16.36 3.41
C ILE A 81 -3.12 16.14 3.85
N LEU A 82 -4.05 16.95 3.33
CA LEU A 82 -5.48 16.84 3.67
C LEU A 82 -6.07 15.47 3.33
N ASN A 83 -5.63 14.86 2.23
CA ASN A 83 -6.07 13.52 1.82
C ASN A 83 -5.42 12.38 2.63
N ASN A 84 -4.42 12.68 3.45
CA ASN A 84 -3.59 11.69 4.15
C ASN A 84 -3.31 12.10 5.62
N LEU A 85 -4.24 12.82 6.27
CA LEU A 85 -4.04 13.38 7.61
C LEU A 85 -3.69 12.33 8.67
N SER A 86 -4.28 11.12 8.58
CA SER A 86 -4.02 10.04 9.53
C SER A 86 -2.66 9.37 9.36
N THR A 87 -1.95 9.64 8.26
CA THR A 87 -0.65 9.03 7.96
C THR A 87 0.50 10.01 7.94
N ILE A 88 0.25 11.30 8.23
CA ILE A 88 1.27 12.36 8.24
C ILE A 88 1.26 13.08 9.58
N HIS A 89 2.38 13.02 10.27
CA HIS A 89 2.64 13.78 11.50
C HIS A 89 3.62 14.92 11.25
N HIS A 90 3.36 16.06 11.88
CA HIS A 90 4.28 17.17 11.94
C HIS A 90 5.26 16.99 13.10
N TYR A 91 6.56 17.05 12.80
CA TYR A 91 7.62 17.12 13.80
C TYR A 91 8.58 18.25 13.40
N LYS A 92 8.62 19.31 14.21
CA LYS A 92 9.43 20.50 13.95
C LYS A 92 10.93 20.19 14.04
N ASP A 93 11.71 20.76 13.13
CA ASP A 93 13.17 20.64 13.04
C ASP A 93 13.68 19.20 12.79
N ILE A 94 12.81 18.27 12.36
CA ILE A 94 13.24 16.91 12.01
C ILE A 94 14.08 16.95 10.73
N HIS A 95 15.35 16.54 10.81
CA HIS A 95 16.24 16.54 9.64
C HIS A 95 16.73 15.15 9.21
N ALA A 96 16.20 14.09 9.82
CA ALA A 96 16.50 12.73 9.41
C ALA A 96 15.93 12.41 8.01
N LYS A 97 16.60 11.51 7.27
CA LYS A 97 16.07 10.92 6.02
C LYS A 97 16.14 9.41 6.15
N VAL A 98 15.00 8.80 6.42
CA VAL A 98 14.89 7.40 6.84
C VAL A 98 13.65 6.77 6.22
N ILE A 99 13.79 5.53 5.74
CA ILE A 99 12.67 4.64 5.37
C ILE A 99 12.89 3.33 6.09
N VAL A 100 11.88 2.84 6.80
CA VAL A 100 11.96 1.59 7.59
C VAL A 100 10.75 0.72 7.24
N SER A 101 11.02 -0.52 6.87
CA SER A 101 10.04 -1.59 6.72
C SER A 101 10.22 -2.63 7.83
N ASP A 102 9.58 -3.79 7.69
CA ASP A 102 9.62 -4.89 8.64
C ASP A 102 11.02 -5.55 8.78
N ASP A 103 11.75 -5.69 7.67
CA ASP A 103 13.02 -6.40 7.61
C ASP A 103 14.21 -5.55 7.13
N ASN A 104 13.95 -4.36 6.56
CA ASN A 104 14.95 -3.50 5.94
C ASN A 104 14.77 -2.04 6.33
N ALA A 105 15.88 -1.29 6.39
CA ALA A 105 15.89 0.16 6.55
C ALA A 105 16.86 0.85 5.59
N PHE A 106 16.54 2.09 5.22
CA PHE A 106 17.34 2.96 4.38
C PHE A 106 17.55 4.28 5.11
N ILE A 107 18.81 4.62 5.40
CA ILE A 107 19.18 5.88 6.05
C ILE A 107 20.21 6.61 5.22
N GLY A 108 20.13 7.94 5.12
CA GLY A 108 21.15 8.67 4.36
C GLY A 108 21.00 10.17 4.34
N SER A 109 21.75 10.80 3.45
CA SER A 109 21.76 12.26 3.25
C SER A 109 20.70 12.74 2.25
N SER A 110 20.21 11.85 1.38
CA SER A 110 19.29 12.19 0.30
C SER A 110 17.89 12.50 0.81
N ASN A 111 17.39 13.68 0.48
CA ASN A 111 15.98 14.04 0.59
C ASN A 111 15.15 13.35 -0.51
N PHE A 112 13.89 13.02 -0.25
CA PHE A 112 13.00 12.32 -1.18
C PHE A 112 12.43 13.25 -2.28
N THR A 113 13.35 13.83 -3.05
CA THR A 113 13.10 14.74 -4.17
C THR A 113 13.75 14.17 -5.43
N ASN A 114 13.26 14.54 -6.61
CA ASN A 114 13.90 14.16 -7.87
C ASN A 114 15.40 14.49 -7.91
N LYS A 115 15.79 15.64 -7.35
CA LYS A 115 17.21 16.06 -7.30
C LYS A 115 18.03 15.22 -6.33
N GLY A 116 17.54 15.01 -5.11
CA GLY A 116 18.22 14.17 -4.13
C GLY A 116 18.43 12.74 -4.61
N ILE A 117 17.46 12.20 -5.36
CA ILE A 117 17.50 10.81 -5.83
C ILE A 117 18.29 10.63 -7.12
N LYS A 118 18.40 11.64 -7.99
CA LYS A 118 18.96 11.47 -9.34
C LYS A 118 20.19 12.32 -9.68
N GLU A 119 20.41 13.44 -8.99
CA GLU A 119 21.28 14.51 -9.47
C GLU A 119 22.33 14.94 -8.44
N ARG A 120 22.06 14.73 -7.15
CA ARG A 120 22.99 15.10 -6.07
C ARG A 120 23.95 13.96 -5.74
N VAL A 121 25.17 14.35 -5.37
CA VAL A 121 26.14 13.43 -4.76
C VAL A 121 25.68 13.20 -3.33
N GLU A 122 25.03 12.05 -3.11
CA GLU A 122 24.47 11.65 -1.82
C GLU A 122 25.05 10.30 -1.42
N MET A 123 24.91 9.94 -0.15
CA MET A 123 25.24 8.60 0.35
C MET A 123 24.14 8.11 1.29
N ALA A 124 23.88 6.81 1.23
CA ALA A 124 22.97 6.13 2.14
C ALA A 124 23.51 4.74 2.50
N VAL A 125 22.90 4.15 3.52
CA VAL A 125 23.12 2.78 3.96
C VAL A 125 21.78 2.06 3.90
N LEU A 126 21.75 0.95 3.17
CA LEU A 126 20.71 -0.07 3.27
C LEU A 126 21.12 -1.04 4.39
N ILE A 127 20.21 -1.27 5.32
CA ILE A 127 20.40 -2.08 6.52
C ILE A 127 19.40 -3.23 6.46
N GLU A 128 19.91 -4.46 6.54
CA GLU A 128 19.12 -5.70 6.61
C GLU A 128 19.36 -6.43 7.96
N GLU A 129 20.25 -5.89 8.81
CA GLU A 129 20.48 -6.43 10.16
C GLU A 129 19.25 -6.22 11.04
N LYS A 130 18.59 -7.33 11.41
CA LYS A 130 17.33 -7.32 12.15
C LYS A 130 17.36 -6.45 13.41
N LYS A 131 18.46 -6.45 14.16
CA LYS A 131 18.56 -5.70 15.43
C LYS A 131 18.43 -4.19 15.20
N GLN A 132 19.07 -3.67 14.17
CA GLN A 132 19.13 -2.25 13.82
C GLN A 132 17.85 -1.82 13.12
N VAL A 133 17.25 -2.71 12.33
CA VAL A 133 15.90 -2.46 11.78
C VAL A 133 14.89 -2.33 12.92
N VAL A 134 14.91 -3.21 13.93
CA VAL A 134 14.04 -3.11 15.10
C VAL A 134 14.30 -1.83 15.91
N GLU A 135 15.57 -1.44 16.07
CA GLU A 135 15.93 -0.18 16.73
C GLU A 135 15.36 1.04 15.97
N LEU A 136 15.48 1.07 14.64
CA LEU A 136 14.95 2.14 13.81
C LEU A 136 13.41 2.16 13.80
N GLN A 137 12.76 0.99 13.84
CA GLN A 137 11.31 0.89 14.01
C GLN A 137 10.87 1.50 15.34
N LYS A 138 11.58 1.18 16.43
CA LYS A 138 11.30 1.73 17.75
C LYS A 138 11.50 3.25 17.76
N TRP A 139 12.64 3.73 17.26
CA TRP A 139 12.92 5.16 17.13
C TRP A 139 11.84 5.89 16.32
N PHE A 140 11.34 5.31 15.23
CA PHE A 140 10.22 5.87 14.50
C PHE A 140 8.93 5.92 15.32
N CYS A 141 8.59 4.84 16.05
CA CYS A 141 7.41 4.82 16.90
C CYS A 141 7.49 5.90 17.99
N ASP A 142 8.66 6.08 18.61
CA ASP A 142 8.88 7.13 19.60
C ASP A 142 8.62 8.52 18.97
N LEU A 143 9.17 8.80 17.78
CA LEU A 143 8.89 10.03 17.04
C LEU A 143 7.41 10.21 16.67
N TRP A 144 6.75 9.13 16.27
CA TRP A 144 5.34 9.13 15.89
C TRP A 144 4.45 9.47 17.08
N ASP A 145 4.74 8.90 18.25
CA ASP A 145 4.00 9.13 19.49
C ASP A 145 4.28 10.52 20.10
N GLU A 146 5.47 11.08 19.86
CA GLU A 146 5.85 12.44 20.26
C GLU A 146 5.39 13.53 19.28
N SER A 147 4.87 13.16 18.11
CA SER A 147 4.37 14.08 17.10
C SER A 147 2.86 14.01 16.97
N GLU A 148 2.29 15.01 16.30
CA GLU A 148 0.85 15.11 16.11
C GLU A 148 0.48 15.12 14.63
N ALA A 149 -0.69 14.56 14.33
CA ALA A 149 -1.32 14.73 13.04
C ALA A 149 -1.53 16.22 12.74
N VAL A 150 -1.39 16.59 11.47
CA VAL A 150 -1.45 18.00 11.06
C VAL A 150 -2.84 18.58 11.35
N ASN A 151 -2.89 19.64 12.16
CA ASN A 151 -4.12 20.40 12.36
C ASN A 151 -4.45 21.22 11.10
N ILE A 152 -5.67 21.04 10.57
CA ILE A 152 -6.11 21.70 9.33
C ILE A 152 -6.12 23.23 9.48
N GLN A 153 -6.58 23.75 10.61
CA GLN A 153 -6.68 25.20 10.81
C GLN A 153 -5.29 25.83 10.88
N ASP A 154 -4.37 25.20 11.60
CA ASP A 154 -2.99 25.67 11.74
C ASP A 154 -2.26 25.60 10.39
N LEU A 155 -2.48 24.54 9.60
CA LEU A 155 -1.94 24.41 8.25
C LEU A 155 -2.42 25.55 7.33
N GLU A 156 -3.71 25.88 7.35
CA GLU A 156 -4.28 26.96 6.53
C GLU A 156 -3.73 28.34 6.93
N GLN A 157 -3.62 28.58 8.25
CA GLN A 157 -3.00 29.80 8.78
C GLN A 157 -1.55 29.90 8.36
N TYR A 158 -0.78 28.81 8.49
CA TYR A 158 0.62 28.78 8.08
C TYR A 158 0.79 29.07 6.58
N ILE A 159 0.01 28.42 5.71
CA ILE A 159 0.03 28.63 4.26
C ILE A 159 -0.23 30.09 3.90
N THR A 160 -1.22 30.70 4.55
CA THR A 160 -1.56 32.11 4.37
C THR A 160 -0.38 33.01 4.77
N SER A 161 0.29 32.70 5.88
CA SER A 161 1.44 33.46 6.37
C SER A 161 2.64 33.40 5.41
N ILE A 162 2.84 32.27 4.72
CA ILE A 162 3.96 32.08 3.78
C ILE A 162 3.62 32.45 2.33
N GLN A 163 2.38 32.89 2.05
CA GLN A 163 1.90 33.13 0.68
C GLN A 163 2.77 34.13 -0.10
N ALA A 164 3.33 35.13 0.59
CA ALA A 164 4.21 36.13 0.01
C ALA A 164 5.68 35.69 -0.14
N LEU A 165 6.07 34.52 0.39
CA LEU A 165 7.46 34.06 0.29
C LEU A 165 7.83 33.81 -1.17
N PRO A 166 8.93 34.40 -1.66
CA PRO A 166 9.40 34.18 -3.03
C PRO A 166 9.80 32.72 -3.23
N SER A 167 9.67 32.23 -4.46
CA SER A 167 10.15 30.89 -4.78
C SER A 167 11.67 30.82 -4.57
N HIS A 168 12.19 29.72 -4.02
CA HIS A 168 13.64 29.53 -3.90
C HIS A 168 14.38 29.57 -5.26
N ASP A 169 13.68 29.38 -6.38
CA ASP A 169 14.27 29.46 -7.73
C ASP A 169 14.44 30.89 -8.25
N THR A 170 13.69 31.88 -7.77
CA THR A 170 13.76 33.27 -8.30
C THR A 170 14.98 34.06 -7.84
N ASN A 171 15.70 33.59 -6.82
CA ASN A 171 16.86 34.29 -6.24
C ASN A 171 18.21 33.62 -6.55
N LYS A 172 18.27 32.70 -7.52
CA LYS A 172 19.55 32.07 -7.87
C LYS A 172 20.48 33.09 -8.53
N PRO A 173 21.72 33.26 -8.04
CA PRO A 173 22.70 34.13 -8.70
C PRO A 173 22.92 33.64 -10.13
N LYS A 174 22.94 34.59 -11.08
CA LYS A 174 23.12 34.33 -12.52
C LYS A 174 24.49 33.72 -12.85
N THR A 175 25.43 33.78 -11.91
CA THR A 175 26.78 33.26 -12.02
C THR A 175 27.01 32.19 -10.95
N SER A 176 27.54 31.04 -11.38
CA SER A 176 27.98 29.96 -10.49
C SER A 176 29.50 29.91 -10.43
N LEU A 177 30.02 29.42 -9.31
CA LEU A 177 31.44 29.07 -9.21
C LEU A 177 31.74 27.87 -10.13
N PRO A 178 32.89 27.87 -10.82
CA PRO A 178 33.27 26.76 -11.69
C PRO A 178 33.50 25.49 -10.86
N SER A 179 33.01 24.35 -11.37
CA SER A 179 33.28 23.02 -10.80
C SER A 179 33.71 22.07 -11.91
N LYS A 180 34.69 21.21 -11.60
CA LYS A 180 35.13 20.12 -12.50
C LYS A 180 34.30 18.86 -12.33
N ALA A 181 33.40 18.82 -11.34
CA ALA A 181 32.57 17.65 -11.07
C ALA A 181 31.60 17.42 -12.23
N VAL A 182 31.49 16.16 -12.66
CA VAL A 182 30.49 15.76 -13.65
C VAL A 182 29.13 15.68 -12.96
N PRO A 183 28.08 16.36 -13.47
CA PRO A 183 26.74 16.25 -12.89
C PRO A 183 26.21 14.82 -13.00
N ILE A 184 25.58 14.34 -11.95
CA ILE A 184 24.87 13.05 -11.96
C ILE A 184 23.58 13.22 -12.75
N LYS A 185 23.29 12.26 -13.63
CA LYS A 185 22.09 12.22 -14.48
C LYS A 185 21.45 10.84 -14.42
N ALA A 186 21.14 10.36 -13.22
CA ALA A 186 20.47 9.07 -13.07
C ALA A 186 18.99 9.16 -13.47
N VAL A 187 18.39 8.01 -13.80
CA VAL A 187 16.96 7.90 -14.09
C VAL A 187 16.23 7.13 -12.99
N LEU A 188 14.92 7.36 -12.86
CA LEU A 188 14.10 6.53 -11.96
C LEU A 188 13.87 5.16 -12.57
N LEU A 189 13.71 4.15 -11.73
CA LEU A 189 13.31 2.81 -12.11
C LEU A 189 11.92 2.86 -12.78
N ASP A 190 11.78 2.21 -13.93
CA ASP A 190 10.50 2.16 -14.64
C ASP A 190 9.57 1.10 -14.04
N ILE A 191 8.79 1.51 -13.04
CA ILE A 191 7.74 0.66 -12.43
C ILE A 191 6.61 0.38 -13.44
N ARG A 192 6.40 1.24 -14.45
CA ARG A 192 5.29 1.08 -15.40
C ARG A 192 5.51 -0.11 -16.31
N SER A 193 6.75 -0.42 -16.70
CA SER A 193 7.09 -1.62 -17.48
C SER A 193 6.58 -2.90 -16.80
N ASN A 194 6.90 -3.10 -15.52
CA ASN A 194 6.45 -4.25 -14.75
C ASN A 194 4.92 -4.37 -14.70
N ILE A 195 4.21 -3.25 -14.47
CA ILE A 195 2.74 -3.25 -14.47
C ILE A 195 2.18 -3.52 -15.89
N GLN A 196 2.82 -3.00 -16.93
CA GLN A 196 2.42 -3.28 -18.31
C GLN A 196 2.61 -4.76 -18.64
N ASP A 197 3.66 -5.41 -18.15
CA ASP A 197 3.90 -6.84 -18.34
C ASP A 197 2.83 -7.69 -17.64
N ILE A 198 2.42 -7.32 -16.42
CA ILE A 198 1.29 -7.95 -15.71
C ILE A 198 0.00 -7.82 -16.55
N ILE A 199 -0.30 -6.62 -17.05
CA ILE A 199 -1.50 -6.38 -17.85
C ILE A 199 -1.44 -7.14 -19.18
N LYS A 200 -0.28 -7.14 -19.85
CA LYS A 200 -0.07 -7.77 -21.16
C LYS A 200 -0.19 -9.29 -21.06
N SER A 201 0.38 -9.90 -20.02
CA SER A 201 0.27 -11.34 -19.76
C SER A 201 -1.14 -11.79 -19.38
N ASN A 202 -1.99 -10.87 -18.87
CA ASN A 202 -3.34 -11.17 -18.38
C ASN A 202 -4.43 -10.33 -19.06
N GLN A 203 -4.26 -9.95 -20.33
CA GLN A 203 -5.06 -8.89 -20.95
C GLN A 203 -6.58 -9.09 -20.87
N GLU A 204 -7.06 -10.31 -21.16
CA GLU A 204 -8.49 -10.62 -21.13
C GLU A 204 -9.06 -10.68 -19.70
N SER A 205 -8.32 -11.30 -18.77
CA SER A 205 -8.72 -11.34 -17.36
C SER A 205 -8.65 -9.95 -16.70
N HIS A 206 -7.70 -9.10 -17.07
CA HIS A 206 -7.63 -7.71 -16.64
C HIS A 206 -8.86 -6.91 -17.08
N LYS A 207 -9.31 -7.07 -18.33
CA LYS A 207 -10.55 -6.43 -18.82
C LYS A 207 -11.78 -6.92 -18.04
N ARG A 208 -11.92 -8.25 -17.86
CA ARG A 208 -13.03 -8.83 -17.07
C ARG A 208 -13.02 -8.36 -15.62
N LEU A 209 -11.84 -8.20 -15.01
CA LEU A 209 -11.72 -7.68 -13.65
C LEU A 209 -12.22 -6.24 -13.56
N ILE A 210 -11.82 -5.36 -14.49
CA ILE A 210 -12.33 -3.97 -14.55
C ILE A 210 -13.84 -3.95 -14.66
N GLU A 211 -14.41 -4.72 -15.60
CA GLU A 211 -15.85 -4.78 -15.80
C GLU A 211 -16.58 -5.33 -14.57
N SER A 212 -15.99 -6.32 -13.90
CA SER A 212 -16.57 -6.90 -12.69
C SER A 212 -16.58 -5.89 -11.55
N ILE A 213 -15.48 -5.15 -11.34
CA ILE A 213 -15.43 -4.10 -10.30
C ILE A 213 -16.46 -2.99 -10.59
N ARG A 214 -16.56 -2.53 -11.85
CA ARG A 214 -17.54 -1.50 -12.26
C ARG A 214 -19.00 -1.92 -11.99
N LYS A 215 -19.30 -3.22 -12.10
CA LYS A 215 -20.63 -3.77 -11.79
C LYS A 215 -20.82 -4.00 -10.29
N LEU A 216 -19.74 -4.32 -9.58
CA LEU A 216 -19.77 -4.67 -8.18
C LEU A 216 -19.97 -3.45 -7.28
N THR A 217 -19.31 -2.32 -7.59
CA THR A 217 -19.40 -1.10 -6.77
C THR A 217 -19.02 0.17 -7.54
N PHE A 218 -19.60 1.29 -7.11
CA PHE A 218 -19.19 2.64 -7.52
C PHE A 218 -18.26 3.31 -6.50
N ASP A 219 -18.00 2.64 -5.36
CA ASP A 219 -17.16 3.15 -4.29
C ASP A 219 -15.74 2.56 -4.38
N ARG A 220 -14.79 3.42 -4.74
CA ARG A 220 -13.36 3.09 -4.80
C ARG A 220 -12.81 2.65 -3.44
N LYS A 221 -13.21 3.32 -2.36
CA LYS A 221 -12.74 2.99 -1.02
C LYS A 221 -13.23 1.59 -0.64
N TRP A 222 -14.51 1.29 -0.90
CA TRP A 222 -15.09 -0.02 -0.58
C TRP A 222 -14.37 -1.19 -1.25
N ILE A 223 -14.09 -1.12 -2.56
CA ILE A 223 -13.35 -2.20 -3.24
C ILE A 223 -11.90 -2.30 -2.75
N ASN A 224 -11.30 -1.17 -2.37
CA ASN A 224 -9.96 -1.19 -1.79
C ASN A 224 -9.97 -1.86 -0.40
N ASP A 225 -10.94 -1.55 0.46
CA ASP A 225 -11.13 -2.22 1.77
C ASP A 225 -11.31 -3.74 1.57
N TYR A 226 -12.03 -4.16 0.52
CA TYR A 226 -12.19 -5.58 0.16
C TYR A 226 -10.84 -6.23 -0.19
N PHE A 227 -10.04 -5.57 -1.01
CA PHE A 227 -8.69 -6.07 -1.34
C PHE A 227 -7.77 -6.10 -0.12
N HIS A 228 -7.90 -5.16 0.82
CA HIS A 228 -7.17 -5.20 2.10
C HIS A 228 -7.60 -6.39 2.97
N LEU A 229 -8.89 -6.67 3.10
CA LEU A 229 -9.37 -7.84 3.84
C LEU A 229 -8.88 -9.14 3.18
N ALA A 230 -8.93 -9.23 1.84
CA ALA A 230 -8.40 -10.36 1.11
C ALA A 230 -6.88 -10.52 1.29
N LYS A 231 -6.13 -9.42 1.34
CA LYS A 231 -4.70 -9.41 1.62
C LYS A 231 -4.40 -9.92 3.02
N GLU A 232 -5.12 -9.45 4.04
CA GLU A 232 -4.97 -9.93 5.42
C GLU A 232 -5.05 -11.45 5.47
N MET A 233 -5.99 -12.05 4.73
CA MET A 233 -6.09 -13.50 4.59
C MET A 233 -4.86 -14.15 3.97
N ILE A 234 -4.36 -13.61 2.86
CA ILE A 234 -3.18 -14.16 2.19
C ILE A 234 -1.96 -14.09 3.11
N ASP A 235 -1.76 -12.96 3.79
CA ASP A 235 -0.62 -12.74 4.69
C ASP A 235 -0.60 -13.77 5.83
N PHE A 236 -1.72 -13.96 6.54
CA PHE A 236 -1.71 -14.91 7.69
C PHE A 236 -1.67 -16.37 7.25
N THR A 237 -2.16 -16.70 6.05
CA THR A 237 -2.15 -18.08 5.53
C THR A 237 -0.87 -18.46 4.81
N GLY A 238 -0.10 -17.47 4.34
CA GLY A 238 1.10 -17.67 3.52
C GLY A 238 0.83 -18.26 2.14
N LEU A 239 -0.40 -18.18 1.64
CA LEU A 239 -0.77 -18.72 0.33
C LEU A 239 -0.16 -17.89 -0.80
N THR A 240 0.32 -18.56 -1.85
CA THR A 240 0.77 -17.90 -3.07
C THR A 240 -0.24 -18.10 -4.20
N SER A 241 -0.15 -17.31 -5.28
CA SER A 241 -1.00 -17.43 -6.46
C SER A 241 -1.03 -18.87 -7.02
N ASP A 242 0.13 -19.53 -7.04
CA ASP A 242 0.27 -20.88 -7.57
C ASP A 242 -0.17 -21.99 -6.60
N ASP A 243 -0.54 -21.65 -5.35
CA ASP A 243 -0.96 -22.65 -4.37
C ASP A 243 -2.17 -23.44 -4.90
N PRO A 244 -2.11 -24.79 -4.95
CA PRO A 244 -3.16 -25.61 -5.54
C PRO A 244 -4.50 -25.50 -4.81
N ARG A 245 -4.52 -25.02 -3.56
CA ARG A 245 -5.72 -24.85 -2.73
C ARG A 245 -6.42 -23.52 -2.98
N LEU A 246 -5.70 -22.49 -3.44
CA LEU A 246 -6.22 -21.13 -3.62
C LEU A 246 -6.86 -20.94 -4.99
N VAL A 247 -8.08 -20.42 -5.01
CA VAL A 247 -8.77 -19.99 -6.22
C VAL A 247 -9.41 -18.63 -6.00
N MET A 248 -8.89 -17.63 -6.69
CA MET A 248 -9.54 -16.34 -6.91
C MET A 248 -10.11 -16.33 -8.32
N SER A 249 -11.39 -16.01 -8.50
CA SER A 249 -12.05 -16.14 -9.79
C SER A 249 -12.84 -14.89 -10.16
N ILE A 250 -13.12 -14.72 -11.45
CA ILE A 250 -13.92 -13.63 -12.00
C ILE A 250 -15.15 -14.25 -12.72
N PRO A 251 -16.15 -14.74 -11.96
CA PRO A 251 -17.35 -15.34 -12.53
C PRO A 251 -18.23 -14.31 -13.22
N LYS A 252 -19.18 -14.78 -14.04
CA LYS A 252 -20.12 -13.91 -14.76
C LYS A 252 -21.02 -13.09 -13.83
N SER A 253 -21.21 -13.53 -12.59
CA SER A 253 -21.94 -12.78 -11.56
C SER A 253 -21.23 -11.49 -11.12
N SER A 254 -19.97 -11.27 -11.53
CA SER A 254 -19.16 -10.10 -11.18
C SER A 254 -18.79 -9.97 -9.69
N GLU A 255 -19.32 -10.85 -8.84
CA GLU A 255 -18.78 -11.12 -7.50
C GLU A 255 -17.38 -11.70 -7.68
N ILE A 256 -16.35 -11.19 -7.00
CA ILE A 256 -14.97 -11.65 -7.14
C ILE A 256 -14.66 -12.58 -5.95
N PRO A 257 -15.11 -13.84 -5.91
CA PRO A 257 -14.95 -14.68 -4.73
C PRO A 257 -13.54 -15.23 -4.62
N ILE A 258 -13.16 -15.52 -3.37
CA ILE A 258 -11.98 -16.28 -3.00
C ILE A 258 -12.42 -17.59 -2.39
N THR A 259 -11.87 -18.68 -2.91
CA THR A 259 -12.13 -20.06 -2.52
C THR A 259 -10.83 -20.67 -2.00
N ILE A 260 -10.93 -21.40 -0.89
CA ILE A 260 -9.88 -22.29 -0.42
C ILE A 260 -10.43 -23.71 -0.48
N ASN A 261 -9.68 -24.61 -1.12
CA ASN A 261 -10.11 -25.97 -1.41
C ASN A 261 -11.46 -26.00 -2.14
N GLN A 262 -12.56 -26.30 -1.45
CA GLN A 262 -13.87 -26.50 -2.08
C GLN A 262 -14.92 -25.49 -1.60
N ARG A 263 -14.53 -24.47 -0.83
CA ARG A 263 -15.47 -23.54 -0.20
C ARG A 263 -15.05 -22.10 -0.42
N TYR A 264 -16.04 -21.24 -0.70
CA TYR A 264 -15.84 -19.81 -0.61
C TYR A 264 -15.47 -19.45 0.82
N VAL A 265 -14.44 -18.62 0.95
CA VAL A 265 -13.98 -18.10 2.24
C VAL A 265 -14.21 -16.60 2.37
N LEU A 266 -14.28 -15.89 1.24
CA LEU A 266 -14.56 -14.47 1.15
C LEU A 266 -15.23 -14.18 -0.19
N ASN A 267 -16.34 -13.44 -0.20
CA ASN A 267 -17.03 -13.09 -1.44
C ASN A 267 -17.72 -11.71 -1.32
N PRO A 268 -17.37 -10.74 -2.18
CA PRO A 268 -18.06 -9.45 -2.22
C PRO A 268 -19.37 -9.54 -3.02
N LYS A 269 -20.40 -8.81 -2.57
CA LYS A 269 -21.71 -8.74 -3.20
C LYS A 269 -22.01 -7.34 -3.75
N TYR A 270 -22.77 -7.26 -4.83
CA TYR A 270 -23.11 -6.01 -5.54
C TYR A 270 -23.92 -4.99 -4.72
N ASN A 271 -24.45 -5.38 -3.57
CA ASN A 271 -25.22 -4.52 -2.67
C ASN A 271 -24.40 -4.03 -1.46
N GLY A 272 -23.06 -4.10 -1.54
CA GLY A 272 -22.18 -3.69 -0.45
C GLY A 272 -22.12 -4.69 0.71
N ARG A 273 -22.56 -5.93 0.49
CA ARG A 273 -22.40 -7.01 1.47
C ARG A 273 -21.10 -7.78 1.25
N ILE A 274 -20.60 -8.37 2.33
CA ILE A 274 -19.46 -9.27 2.33
C ILE A 274 -19.87 -10.60 2.93
N GLY A 275 -19.70 -11.68 2.17
CA GLY A 275 -19.89 -13.03 2.66
C GLY A 275 -18.58 -13.63 3.17
N LEU A 276 -18.61 -14.22 4.37
CA LEU A 276 -17.47 -14.86 5.03
C LEU A 276 -17.82 -16.30 5.41
N ILE A 277 -16.83 -17.19 5.33
CA ILE A 277 -16.92 -18.49 6.00
C ILE A 277 -16.76 -18.32 7.50
N MET A 278 -17.58 -18.99 8.29
CA MET A 278 -17.55 -18.93 9.75
C MET A 278 -17.65 -20.34 10.35
N PRO A 279 -17.08 -20.58 11.54
CA PRO A 279 -17.24 -21.86 12.22
C PRO A 279 -18.65 -22.00 12.80
N LEU A 280 -19.04 -23.23 13.15
CA LEU A 280 -20.41 -23.53 13.59
C LEU A 280 -20.78 -22.88 14.94
N ASP A 281 -19.78 -22.58 15.76
CA ASP A 281 -19.85 -21.96 17.08
C ASP A 281 -19.96 -20.42 17.02
N TYR A 282 -19.84 -19.79 15.83
CA TYR A 282 -20.21 -18.40 15.63
C TYR A 282 -21.74 -18.24 15.81
N GLY A 283 -22.13 -17.95 17.06
CA GLY A 283 -23.50 -17.98 17.54
C GLY A 283 -24.34 -16.74 17.20
N MET A 284 -25.66 -16.88 17.31
CA MET A 284 -26.66 -15.86 16.94
C MET A 284 -26.74 -14.64 17.87
N GLY A 285 -26.07 -14.70 19.03
CA GLY A 285 -26.02 -13.59 19.98
C GLY A 285 -25.05 -12.52 19.50
N GLY A 286 -25.55 -11.49 18.83
CA GLY A 286 -24.76 -10.35 18.35
C GLY A 286 -24.93 -10.00 16.87
N TYR A 287 -25.74 -10.74 16.11
CA TYR A 287 -25.89 -10.56 14.66
C TYR A 287 -26.27 -9.14 14.24
N ASP A 288 -27.20 -8.49 14.95
CA ASP A 288 -27.56 -7.11 14.64
C ASP A 288 -26.40 -6.14 14.90
N LYS A 289 -25.61 -6.36 15.96
CA LYS A 289 -24.43 -5.55 16.29
C LYS A 289 -23.29 -5.79 15.30
N ASP A 290 -23.17 -7.02 14.82
CA ASP A 290 -22.14 -7.43 13.86
C ASP A 290 -22.52 -7.05 12.42
N GLY A 291 -23.78 -6.63 12.19
CA GLY A 291 -24.33 -6.25 10.89
C GLY A 291 -24.59 -7.44 9.98
N VAL A 292 -24.97 -8.59 10.55
CA VAL A 292 -25.35 -9.80 9.80
C VAL A 292 -26.74 -9.61 9.18
N VAL A 293 -26.87 -9.91 7.89
CA VAL A 293 -28.12 -9.67 7.13
C VAL A 293 -28.75 -10.93 6.52
N GLN A 294 -28.04 -12.06 6.45
CA GLN A 294 -28.61 -13.29 5.93
C GLN A 294 -27.95 -14.54 6.53
N ILE A 295 -28.79 -15.50 6.98
CA ILE A 295 -28.36 -16.79 7.56
C ILE A 295 -29.08 -18.01 6.92
N HIS A 296 -30.10 -17.83 6.10
CA HIS A 296 -30.92 -18.98 5.65
C HIS A 296 -30.15 -19.88 4.65
N ASP A 297 -29.99 -21.15 5.03
CA ASP A 297 -29.30 -22.26 4.33
C ASP A 297 -27.80 -22.09 4.03
N GLY A 298 -27.14 -21.09 4.63
CA GLY A 298 -25.72 -20.82 4.46
C GLY A 298 -24.78 -21.83 5.14
N TYR A 299 -25.07 -23.12 5.18
CA TYR A 299 -24.12 -24.10 5.72
C TYR A 299 -23.33 -24.77 4.61
N PHE A 300 -22.06 -25.01 4.87
CA PHE A 300 -21.31 -25.96 4.08
C PHE A 300 -21.42 -27.35 4.70
N PHE A 301 -21.73 -28.32 3.85
CA PHE A 301 -21.95 -29.71 4.25
C PHE A 301 -20.84 -30.63 3.72
N ARG A 302 -20.67 -31.76 4.40
CA ARG A 302 -19.96 -32.94 3.91
C ARG A 302 -20.69 -34.17 4.44
N ASN A 303 -21.04 -35.12 3.57
CA ASN A 303 -21.79 -36.32 3.96
C ASN A 303 -23.04 -36.00 4.82
N LYS A 304 -23.76 -34.92 4.46
CA LYS A 304 -24.93 -34.38 5.17
C LYS A 304 -24.67 -33.80 6.57
N ILE A 305 -23.42 -33.72 7.01
CA ILE A 305 -23.02 -33.09 8.27
C ILE A 305 -22.63 -31.63 7.98
N ARG A 306 -23.14 -30.70 8.80
CA ARG A 306 -22.75 -29.29 8.79
C ARG A 306 -21.34 -29.17 9.33
N GLU A 307 -20.46 -28.45 8.63
CA GLU A 307 -19.07 -28.28 9.06
C GLU A 307 -18.66 -26.80 9.17
N ALA A 308 -19.30 -25.91 8.42
CA ALA A 308 -19.06 -24.48 8.48
C ALA A 308 -20.34 -23.72 8.11
N ARG A 309 -20.36 -22.44 8.45
CA ARG A 309 -21.38 -21.46 8.08
C ARG A 309 -20.82 -20.52 7.01
N TRP A 310 -21.73 -19.91 6.27
CA TRP A 310 -21.55 -18.83 5.34
C TRP A 310 -22.48 -17.72 5.82
N ILE A 311 -21.88 -16.58 6.17
CA ILE A 311 -22.58 -15.48 6.80
C ILE A 311 -22.34 -14.23 5.97
N GLU A 312 -23.42 -13.52 5.64
CA GLU A 312 -23.35 -12.25 4.93
C GLU A 312 -23.51 -11.07 5.88
N PHE A 313 -22.59 -10.12 5.76
CA PHE A 313 -22.52 -8.90 6.55
C PHE A 313 -22.79 -7.69 5.66
N GLU A 314 -23.64 -6.76 6.12
CA GLU A 314 -23.87 -5.49 5.45
C GLU A 314 -22.72 -4.53 5.73
N ARG A 315 -22.04 -4.06 4.68
CA ARG A 315 -20.82 -3.25 4.75
C ARG A 315 -20.81 -2.11 3.72
N LYS A 316 -21.97 -1.52 3.41
CA LYS A 316 -22.10 -0.48 2.36
C LYS A 316 -21.16 0.71 2.53
N ASN A 317 -20.88 1.12 3.76
CA ASN A 317 -20.11 2.35 4.05
C ASN A 317 -18.62 2.06 4.33
N GLY A 318 -18.16 0.84 4.08
CA GLY A 318 -16.79 0.40 4.37
C GLY A 318 -16.75 -1.00 4.96
N ILE A 319 -15.65 -1.69 4.75
CA ILE A 319 -15.47 -3.07 5.21
C ILE A 319 -14.57 -3.07 6.45
N GLU A 320 -15.22 -3.03 7.61
CA GLU A 320 -14.57 -3.14 8.90
C GLU A 320 -15.21 -4.26 9.73
N PHE A 321 -14.38 -5.05 10.40
CA PHE A 321 -14.79 -6.16 11.23
C PHE A 321 -14.06 -6.07 12.56
N SER A 322 -14.77 -6.35 13.66
CA SER A 322 -14.14 -6.46 14.97
C SER A 322 -13.14 -7.63 14.98
N GLU A 323 -12.11 -7.54 15.81
CA GLU A 323 -11.10 -8.60 15.93
C GLU A 323 -11.73 -9.95 16.25
N ARG A 324 -12.77 -9.97 17.10
CA ARG A 324 -13.55 -11.18 17.37
C ARG A 324 -14.12 -11.82 16.10
N ILE A 325 -14.70 -11.04 15.18
CA ILE A 325 -15.25 -11.58 13.92
C ILE A 325 -14.11 -12.10 13.03
N LYS A 326 -13.00 -11.36 12.96
CA LYS A 326 -11.83 -11.76 12.20
C LYS A 326 -11.23 -13.06 12.73
N ASP A 327 -11.16 -13.26 14.04
CA ASP A 327 -10.64 -14.48 14.66
C ASP A 327 -11.45 -15.72 14.26
N TYR A 328 -12.79 -15.63 14.30
CA TYR A 328 -13.66 -16.71 13.84
C TYR A 328 -13.47 -17.00 12.35
N TRP A 329 -13.40 -15.95 11.52
CA TRP A 329 -13.16 -16.10 10.08
C TRP A 329 -11.80 -16.75 9.78
N LYS A 330 -10.73 -16.30 10.45
CA LYS A 330 -9.37 -16.87 10.38
C LYS A 330 -9.36 -18.34 10.79
N GLN A 331 -10.02 -18.70 11.89
CA GLN A 331 -10.15 -20.09 12.35
C GLN A 331 -10.84 -20.98 11.31
N ALA A 332 -11.92 -20.49 10.68
CA ALA A 332 -12.61 -21.23 9.63
C ALA A 332 -11.73 -21.42 8.38
N ILE A 333 -10.98 -20.40 7.96
CA ILE A 333 -10.01 -20.49 6.87
C ILE A 333 -8.92 -21.54 7.16
N LEU A 334 -8.31 -21.50 8.36
CA LEU A 334 -7.28 -22.45 8.75
C LEU A 334 -7.82 -23.89 8.79
N THR A 335 -9.08 -24.06 9.19
CA THR A 335 -9.78 -25.36 9.14
C THR A 335 -9.93 -25.84 7.70
N GLU A 336 -10.36 -24.96 6.79
CA GLU A 336 -10.45 -25.29 5.37
C GLU A 336 -9.10 -25.59 4.73
N LEU A 337 -8.02 -24.93 5.14
CA LEU A 337 -6.67 -25.22 4.63
C LEU A 337 -6.18 -26.62 4.99
N LYS A 338 -6.51 -27.11 6.19
CA LYS A 338 -6.16 -28.46 6.66
C LYS A 338 -7.01 -29.55 6.01
N ARG A 339 -8.19 -29.19 5.49
CA ARG A 339 -9.18 -30.12 4.92
C ARG A 339 -8.72 -30.79 3.62
N GLY A 340 -7.89 -30.12 2.84
CA GLY A 340 -7.52 -30.59 1.51
C GLY A 340 -6.24 -29.96 0.99
N ASN A 341 -5.65 -30.64 0.00
CA ASN A 341 -4.39 -30.22 -0.63
C ASN A 341 -4.59 -29.59 -2.02
N LYS A 342 -5.82 -29.52 -2.54
CA LYS A 342 -6.13 -28.90 -3.83
C LYS A 342 -7.60 -28.50 -3.95
N SER A 343 -7.84 -27.44 -4.73
CA SER A 343 -9.17 -27.03 -5.16
C SER A 343 -9.59 -27.72 -6.46
N GLY A 344 -10.84 -28.20 -6.51
CA GLY A 344 -11.47 -28.68 -7.75
C GLY A 344 -11.78 -27.53 -8.71
N PHE A 345 -11.76 -26.30 -8.22
CA PHE A 345 -12.04 -25.08 -8.96
C PHE A 345 -10.77 -24.40 -9.50
N LYS A 346 -9.58 -25.02 -9.36
CA LYS A 346 -8.30 -24.38 -9.75
C LYS A 346 -8.25 -23.91 -11.20
N LYS A 347 -8.97 -24.59 -12.11
CA LYS A 347 -9.13 -24.17 -13.51
C LYS A 347 -9.79 -22.80 -13.72
N PHE A 348 -10.46 -22.27 -12.70
CA PHE A 348 -11.09 -20.94 -12.70
C PHE A 348 -10.24 -19.89 -11.98
N HIS A 349 -9.02 -20.26 -11.56
CA HIS A 349 -8.14 -19.32 -10.90
C HIS A 349 -7.64 -18.26 -11.89
N GLU A 350 -7.75 -17.01 -11.48
CA GLU A 350 -7.32 -15.83 -12.22
C GLU A 350 -6.17 -15.15 -11.44
N PRO A 351 -4.90 -15.38 -11.81
CA PRO A 351 -3.74 -14.79 -11.13
C PRO A 351 -3.80 -13.26 -11.05
N ILE A 352 -4.47 -12.62 -12.00
CA ILE A 352 -4.64 -11.16 -12.02
C ILE A 352 -5.40 -10.62 -10.81
N VAL A 353 -6.26 -11.43 -10.18
CA VAL A 353 -6.95 -11.06 -8.94
C VAL A 353 -5.97 -11.11 -7.77
N TYR A 354 -5.07 -12.10 -7.74
CA TYR A 354 -4.00 -12.17 -6.75
C TYR A 354 -3.08 -10.95 -6.85
N GLU A 355 -2.70 -10.57 -8.08
CA GLU A 355 -1.95 -9.33 -8.31
C GLU A 355 -2.74 -8.10 -7.83
N ALA A 356 -4.04 -8.00 -8.09
CA ALA A 356 -4.85 -6.87 -7.61
C ALA A 356 -4.87 -6.77 -6.07
N ILE A 357 -4.75 -7.89 -5.36
CA ILE A 357 -4.72 -7.92 -3.89
C ILE A 357 -3.32 -7.60 -3.38
N MET A 358 -2.30 -8.30 -3.89
CA MET A 358 -0.95 -8.31 -3.33
C MET A 358 -0.03 -7.23 -3.90
N ASN A 359 -0.32 -6.68 -5.07
CA ASN A 359 0.52 -5.68 -5.75
C ASN A 359 -0.16 -4.31 -5.70
N ALA A 360 0.23 -3.48 -4.72
CA ALA A 360 -0.37 -2.18 -4.47
C ALA A 360 -0.33 -1.26 -5.69
N SER A 361 0.75 -1.31 -6.48
CA SER A 361 0.91 -0.47 -7.67
C SER A 361 -0.01 -0.89 -8.82
N TYR A 362 -0.11 -2.20 -9.07
CA TYR A 362 -1.05 -2.71 -10.04
C TYR A 362 -2.49 -2.42 -9.60
N ARG A 363 -2.82 -2.63 -8.33
CA ARG A 363 -4.12 -2.30 -7.74
C ARG A 363 -4.48 -0.83 -7.92
N ASN A 364 -3.59 0.09 -7.56
CA ASN A 364 -3.83 1.52 -7.73
C ASN A 364 -4.12 1.88 -9.19
N ARG A 365 -3.34 1.35 -10.14
CA ARG A 365 -3.57 1.58 -11.57
C ARG A 365 -4.89 0.95 -12.07
N LEU A 366 -5.23 -0.23 -11.57
CA LEU A 366 -6.50 -0.90 -11.85
C LEU A 366 -7.67 -0.03 -11.40
N LEU A 367 -7.64 0.45 -10.16
CA LEU A 367 -8.68 1.30 -9.59
C LEU A 367 -8.74 2.67 -10.28
N ASP A 368 -7.60 3.28 -10.62
CA ASP A 368 -7.56 4.53 -11.39
C ASP A 368 -8.33 4.39 -12.71
N LYS A 369 -8.19 3.26 -13.40
CA LYS A 369 -8.89 2.99 -14.66
C LYS A 369 -10.37 2.62 -14.48
N VAL A 370 -10.73 2.04 -13.34
CA VAL A 370 -12.13 1.71 -13.02
C VAL A 370 -12.94 2.99 -12.79
N PHE A 371 -12.36 3.94 -12.04
CA PHE A 371 -13.02 5.14 -11.53
C PHE A 371 -12.59 6.46 -12.21
N SER A 372 -11.85 6.38 -13.33
CA SER A 372 -11.49 7.52 -14.19
C SER A 372 -12.68 8.07 -14.97
#